data_AF-W7BTF6-F1
#
_entry.id   AF-W7BTF6-F1
#
_cell.length_a   1.000
_cell.length_b   1.000
_cell.length_c   1.000
_cell.angle_alpha   90.00
_cell.angle_beta   90.00
_cell.angle_gamma   90.00
#
_symmetry.space_group_name_H-M   'P 1'
#
loop_
_entity.id
_entity.type
_entity.pdbx_description
1 polymer ?
#
loop_
_entity_poly.entity_id
_entity_poly.type
_entity_poly.pdbx_seq_one_letter_code
_entity_poly.pdbx_strand_id
1 'polypeptide(L)'
;MKWQLILDEYLEVSKVDRLWAAAYLLNDGASDDGFDYFRAWLISLGKAGFLAILEDPDLLGELLQDGIDDDFLAEFEEIMYISSDVYLEKIGEDDEEVFFQACDQLALTTDEKSAIHADIILPEALEWDEDDDLESIFPKIAGIKPE
;
A
#
# COMPACT_ATOMS: atom_id res chain seq x y z
N MET A 1 -3.07 -11.91 -13.62
CA MET A 1 -3.48 -10.82 -14.56
C MET A 1 -4.53 -9.91 -13.95
N LYS A 2 -5.84 -10.22 -13.93
CA LYS A 2 -6.84 -9.31 -13.32
C LYS A 2 -6.54 -8.91 -11.88
N TRP A 3 -5.99 -9.83 -11.10
CA TRP A 3 -5.53 -9.53 -9.74
C TRP A 3 -4.45 -8.43 -9.73
N GLN A 4 -3.47 -8.47 -10.64
CA GLN A 4 -2.43 -7.44 -10.76
C GLN A 4 -3.06 -6.08 -11.04
N LEU A 5 -3.96 -6.02 -12.02
CA LEU A 5 -4.58 -4.76 -12.40
C LEU A 5 -5.44 -4.15 -11.27
N ILE A 6 -6.01 -4.98 -10.39
CA ILE A 6 -6.73 -4.52 -9.21
C ILE A 6 -5.75 -4.02 -8.14
N LEU A 7 -4.63 -4.73 -7.93
CA LEU A 7 -3.54 -4.29 -7.06
C LEU A 7 -3.01 -2.93 -7.51
N ASP A 8 -2.69 -2.78 -8.79
CA ASP A 8 -2.18 -1.54 -9.40
C ASP A 8 -3.16 -0.38 -9.21
N GLU A 9 -4.47 -0.62 -9.37
CA GLU A 9 -5.49 0.41 -9.16
C GLU A 9 -5.57 0.83 -7.68
N TYR A 10 -5.45 -0.11 -6.74
CA TYR A 10 -5.40 0.21 -5.31
C TYR A 10 -4.12 0.93 -4.90
N LEU A 11 -2.98 0.60 -5.52
CA LEU A 11 -1.74 1.34 -5.35
C LEU A 11 -1.96 2.77 -5.86
N GLU A 12 -2.39 2.97 -7.10
CA GLU A 12 -2.58 4.29 -7.70
C GLU A 12 -3.44 5.23 -6.83
N VAL A 13 -4.62 4.76 -6.40
CA VAL A 13 -5.55 5.58 -5.60
C VAL A 13 -5.05 5.87 -4.18
N SER A 14 -4.15 5.05 -3.63
CA SER A 14 -3.60 5.25 -2.29
C SER A 14 -2.31 6.09 -2.27
N LYS A 15 -1.87 6.60 -3.42
CA LYS A 15 -0.72 7.53 -3.50
C LYS A 15 -1.12 8.93 -3.02
N VAL A 16 -1.33 9.07 -1.71
CA VAL A 16 -1.78 10.31 -1.06
C VAL A 16 -0.82 10.75 0.05
N ASP A 17 -0.61 12.07 0.18
CA ASP A 17 0.42 12.64 1.07
C ASP A 17 0.24 12.27 2.54
N ARG A 18 -1.01 12.17 3.01
CA ARG A 18 -1.28 11.78 4.40
C ARG A 18 -0.84 10.35 4.69
N LEU A 19 -0.99 9.46 3.71
CA LEU A 19 -0.56 8.07 3.84
C LEU A 19 0.96 7.97 3.74
N TRP A 20 1.60 8.82 2.91
CA TRP A 20 3.05 8.95 2.88
C TRP A 20 3.60 9.39 4.24
N ALA A 21 3.03 10.44 4.84
CA ALA A 21 3.47 10.92 6.15
C ALA A 21 3.36 9.83 7.22
N ALA A 22 2.29 9.04 7.22
CA ALA A 22 2.13 7.91 8.12
C ALA A 22 3.19 6.81 7.88
N ALA A 23 3.50 6.49 6.61
CA ALA A 23 4.56 5.55 6.27
C ALA A 23 5.93 6.05 6.74
N TYR A 24 6.22 7.34 6.50
CA TYR A 24 7.46 7.98 6.91
C TYR A 24 7.64 7.92 8.42
N LEU A 25 6.59 8.24 9.20
CA LEU A 25 6.66 8.15 10.66
C LEU A 25 6.83 6.71 11.15
N LEU A 26 6.10 5.75 10.57
CA LEU A 26 6.14 4.36 11.02
C LEU A 26 7.46 3.66 10.70
N ASN A 27 8.04 3.93 9.53
CA ASN A 27 9.24 3.26 9.03
C ASN A 27 10.54 4.04 9.32
N ASP A 28 10.48 5.13 10.09
CA ASP A 28 11.61 6.05 10.33
C ASP A 28 12.20 6.62 9.01
N GLY A 29 11.30 6.96 8.08
CA GLY A 29 11.58 7.43 6.74
C GLY A 29 10.87 6.60 5.66
N ALA A 30 10.75 7.17 4.45
CA ALA A 30 10.25 6.44 3.28
C ALA A 30 10.85 7.02 1.99
N SER A 31 11.33 6.15 1.10
CA SER A 31 11.59 6.50 -0.30
C SER A 31 10.30 6.33 -1.14
N ASP A 32 10.33 6.75 -2.41
CA ASP A 32 9.24 6.44 -3.35
C ASP A 32 8.96 4.92 -3.40
N ASP A 33 9.99 4.10 -3.58
CA ASP A 33 9.84 2.64 -3.64
C ASP A 33 9.38 2.06 -2.28
N GLY A 34 9.93 2.54 -1.16
CA GLY A 34 9.49 2.11 0.18
C GLY A 34 8.02 2.45 0.44
N PHE A 35 7.53 3.59 -0.09
CA PHE A 35 6.13 3.93 -0.01
C PHE A 35 5.24 3.03 -0.88
N ASP A 36 5.73 2.59 -2.05
CA ASP A 36 5.05 1.56 -2.85
C ASP A 36 4.93 0.26 -2.05
N TYR A 37 6.00 -0.17 -1.39
CA TYR A 37 6.04 -1.41 -0.60
C TYR A 37 5.17 -1.33 0.64
N PHE A 38 5.10 -0.16 1.28
CA PHE A 38 4.18 0.10 2.38
C PHE A 38 2.71 -0.02 1.96
N ARG A 39 2.34 0.58 0.84
CA ARG A 39 0.97 0.45 0.31
C ARG A 39 0.66 -0.98 -0.11
N ALA A 40 1.63 -1.70 -0.66
CA ALA A 40 1.50 -3.12 -0.98
C ALA A 40 1.28 -3.97 0.29
N TRP A 41 2.02 -3.67 1.37
CA TRP A 41 1.79 -4.27 2.69
C TRP A 41 0.38 -4.00 3.22
N LEU A 42 -0.11 -2.76 3.16
CA LEU A 42 -1.48 -2.43 3.58
C LEU A 42 -2.54 -3.22 2.81
N ILE A 43 -2.38 -3.34 1.49
CA ILE A 43 -3.29 -4.12 0.64
C ILE A 43 -3.29 -5.60 1.04
N SER A 44 -2.15 -6.13 1.47
CA SER A 44 -2.01 -7.51 1.95
C SER A 44 -2.81 -7.82 3.23
N LEU A 45 -3.12 -6.80 4.04
CA LEU A 45 -4.01 -6.92 5.21
C LEU A 45 -5.47 -7.20 4.83
N GLY A 46 -5.79 -7.14 3.52
CA GLY A 46 -7.10 -7.34 2.96
C GLY A 46 -7.92 -6.05 2.90
N LYS A 47 -8.96 -6.07 2.07
CA LYS A 47 -9.74 -4.87 1.70
C LYS A 47 -10.25 -4.08 2.91
N ALA A 48 -10.78 -4.73 3.94
CA ALA A 48 -11.33 -4.03 5.09
C ALA A 48 -10.26 -3.29 5.91
N GLY A 49 -9.09 -3.91 6.12
CA GLY A 49 -7.97 -3.28 6.83
C GLY A 49 -7.38 -2.13 6.02
N PHE A 50 -7.10 -2.38 4.74
CA PHE A 50 -6.61 -1.36 3.81
C PHE A 50 -7.51 -0.13 3.76
N LEU A 51 -8.83 -0.32 3.55
CA LEU A 51 -9.76 0.81 3.44
C LEU A 51 -9.89 1.60 4.74
N ALA A 52 -9.87 0.93 5.89
CA ALA A 52 -9.92 1.61 7.19
C ALA A 52 -8.67 2.48 7.41
N ILE A 53 -7.48 1.97 7.09
CA ILE A 53 -6.21 2.70 7.23
C ILE A 53 -6.10 3.82 6.19
N LEU A 54 -6.60 3.60 4.97
CA LEU A 54 -6.61 4.64 3.95
C LEU A 54 -7.49 5.83 4.40
N GLU A 55 -8.64 5.56 5.02
CA GLU A 55 -9.53 6.59 5.58
C GLU A 55 -8.89 7.30 6.79
N ASP A 56 -8.29 6.55 7.72
CA ASP A 56 -7.61 7.06 8.91
C ASP A 56 -6.26 6.36 9.13
N PRO A 57 -5.15 6.93 8.61
CA PRO A 57 -3.83 6.30 8.72
C PRO A 57 -3.35 6.12 10.17
N ASP A 58 -3.83 6.93 11.12
CA ASP A 58 -3.43 6.83 12.53
C ASP A 58 -3.91 5.50 13.17
N LEU A 59 -4.88 4.79 12.57
CA LEU A 59 -5.30 3.46 13.01
C LEU A 59 -4.18 2.41 12.96
N LEU A 60 -3.07 2.67 12.25
CA LEU A 60 -1.88 1.83 12.28
C LEU A 60 -1.34 1.63 13.69
N GLY A 61 -1.41 2.66 14.54
CA GLY A 61 -0.99 2.55 15.94
C GLY A 61 -1.79 1.54 16.75
N GLU A 62 -3.10 1.42 16.48
CA GLU A 62 -3.95 0.41 17.11
C GLU A 62 -3.69 -0.98 16.54
N LEU A 63 -3.45 -1.08 15.22
CA LEU A 63 -3.16 -2.35 14.56
C LEU A 63 -1.86 -2.98 15.07
N LEU A 64 -0.85 -2.16 15.35
CA LEU A 64 0.52 -2.59 15.64
C LEU A 64 0.88 -2.56 17.13
N GLN A 65 -0.07 -2.20 18.00
CA GLN A 65 0.17 -1.92 19.42
C GLN A 65 0.92 -3.02 20.20
N ASP A 66 0.73 -4.29 19.83
CA ASP A 66 1.22 -5.46 20.58
C ASP A 66 2.16 -6.36 19.73
N GLY A 67 2.80 -5.85 18.68
CA GLY A 67 3.39 -6.74 17.67
C GLY A 67 4.53 -6.22 16.80
N ILE A 68 5.25 -5.18 17.23
CA ILE A 68 6.46 -4.74 16.53
C ILE A 68 7.71 -4.99 17.37
N ASP A 69 8.73 -5.55 16.75
CA ASP A 69 10.10 -5.57 17.27
C ASP A 69 10.91 -4.45 16.62
N ASP A 70 12.17 -4.29 17.05
CA ASP A 70 13.07 -3.26 16.54
C ASP A 70 13.39 -3.42 15.03
N ASP A 71 13.15 -4.59 14.44
CA ASP A 71 13.42 -4.89 13.03
C ASP A 71 12.14 -4.83 12.16
N PHE A 72 11.00 -4.45 12.74
CA PHE A 72 9.74 -4.37 12.02
C PHE A 72 9.79 -3.27 10.96
N LEU A 73 9.42 -3.64 9.73
CA LEU A 73 9.23 -2.72 8.63
C LEU A 73 7.88 -3.01 7.97
N ALA A 74 7.04 -1.99 7.85
CA ALA A 74 5.73 -2.11 7.23
C ALA A 74 5.86 -2.11 5.70
N GLU A 75 6.54 -3.10 5.13
CA GLU A 75 6.80 -3.23 3.70
C GLU A 75 6.54 -4.66 3.22
N PHE A 76 6.04 -4.81 1.99
CA PHE A 76 5.85 -6.12 1.36
C PHE A 76 6.01 -6.01 -0.15
N GLU A 77 7.25 -5.87 -0.61
CA GLU A 77 7.58 -5.76 -2.03
C GLU A 77 7.12 -7.00 -2.83
N GLU A 78 7.35 -8.20 -2.30
CA GLU A 78 7.19 -9.45 -3.06
C GLU A 78 5.76 -9.67 -3.55
N ILE A 79 4.75 -9.13 -2.86
CA ILE A 79 3.35 -9.22 -3.29
C ILE A 79 3.13 -8.63 -4.68
N MET A 80 3.93 -7.62 -5.07
CA MET A 80 3.83 -6.93 -6.35
C MET A 80 4.26 -7.82 -7.53
N TYR A 81 5.09 -8.85 -7.27
CA TYR A 81 5.60 -9.76 -8.31
C TYR A 81 4.86 -11.10 -8.35
N ILE A 82 4.02 -11.44 -7.37
CA ILE A 82 3.33 -12.74 -7.31
C ILE A 82 2.58 -13.06 -8.61
N SER A 83 1.90 -12.06 -9.19
CA SER A 83 1.14 -12.28 -10.42
C SER A 83 2.01 -12.50 -11.66
N SER A 84 3.13 -11.78 -11.79
CA SER A 84 4.08 -11.97 -12.89
C SER A 84 4.77 -13.32 -12.76
N ASP A 85 5.29 -13.64 -11.58
CA ASP A 85 6.01 -14.89 -11.31
C ASP A 85 5.14 -16.11 -11.62
N VAL A 86 3.92 -16.16 -11.06
CA VAL A 86 2.99 -17.28 -11.25
C VAL A 86 2.54 -17.39 -12.71
N TYR A 87 2.35 -16.27 -13.39
CA TYR A 87 1.93 -16.27 -14.79
C TYR A 87 3.04 -16.79 -15.71
N LEU A 88 4.25 -16.25 -15.57
CA LEU A 88 5.43 -16.59 -16.35
C LEU A 88 5.83 -18.05 -16.13
N GLU A 89 5.89 -18.51 -14.87
CA GLU A 89 6.15 -19.91 -14.52
C GLU A 89 5.12 -20.85 -15.19
N LYS A 90 3.84 -20.48 -15.16
CA LYS A 90 2.76 -21.30 -15.72
C LYS A 90 2.85 -21.46 -17.24
N ILE A 91 3.34 -20.47 -17.96
CA ILE A 91 3.48 -20.52 -19.43
C ILE A 91 4.87 -20.97 -19.87
N GLY A 92 5.82 -21.10 -18.95
CA GLY A 92 7.20 -21.48 -19.24
C GLY A 92 7.99 -20.37 -19.93
N GLU A 93 7.64 -19.11 -19.66
CA GLU A 93 8.36 -17.92 -20.11
C GLU A 93 9.08 -17.27 -18.92
N ASP A 94 10.09 -16.45 -19.18
CA ASP A 94 10.85 -15.69 -18.18
C ASP A 94 10.95 -14.19 -18.53
N ASP A 95 10.29 -13.74 -19.59
CA ASP A 95 10.26 -12.35 -20.05
C ASP A 95 9.03 -11.61 -19.52
N GLU A 96 9.24 -10.66 -18.62
CA GLU A 96 8.18 -9.82 -18.03
C GLU A 96 7.38 -9.02 -19.07
N GLU A 97 7.96 -8.74 -20.24
CA GLU A 97 7.23 -8.09 -21.34
C GLU A 97 6.02 -8.93 -21.77
N VAL A 98 6.11 -10.26 -21.69
CA VAL A 98 4.97 -11.17 -21.98
C VAL A 98 3.86 -11.00 -20.95
N PHE A 99 4.22 -10.74 -19.69
CA PHE A 99 3.25 -10.44 -18.63
C PHE A 99 2.59 -9.08 -18.84
N PHE A 100 3.36 -8.03 -19.13
CA PHE A 100 2.82 -6.69 -19.37
C PHE A 100 1.88 -6.65 -20.57
N GLN A 101 2.23 -7.32 -21.68
CA GLN A 101 1.35 -7.46 -22.83
C GLN A 101 0.03 -8.18 -22.49
N ALA A 102 0.08 -9.17 -21.60
CA ALA A 102 -1.13 -9.85 -21.12
C ALA A 102 -1.97 -8.97 -20.18
N CYS A 103 -1.34 -8.11 -19.38
CA CYS A 103 -2.03 -7.07 -18.59
C CYS A 103 -2.76 -6.07 -19.49
N ASP A 104 -2.09 -5.54 -20.51
CA ASP A 104 -2.66 -4.56 -21.45
C ASP A 104 -3.92 -5.07 -22.15
N GLN A 105 -3.90 -6.33 -22.58
CA GLN A 105 -5.05 -6.98 -23.23
C GLN A 105 -6.24 -7.19 -22.27
N LEU A 106 -5.99 -7.18 -20.97
CA LEU A 106 -6.97 -7.45 -19.91
C LEU A 106 -7.26 -6.23 -19.04
N ALA A 107 -6.87 -5.03 -19.50
CA ALA A 107 -7.02 -3.76 -18.78
C ALA A 107 -8.43 -3.61 -18.19
N LEU A 108 -8.50 -3.07 -16.96
CA LEU A 108 -9.76 -2.85 -16.28
C LEU A 108 -10.65 -1.88 -17.06
N THR A 109 -11.93 -2.23 -17.15
CA THR A 109 -12.95 -1.35 -17.69
C THR A 109 -13.23 -0.18 -16.73
N THR A 110 -13.83 0.89 -17.26
CA THR A 110 -14.26 2.03 -16.44
C THR A 110 -15.21 1.62 -15.32
N ASP A 111 -16.11 0.67 -15.58
CA ASP A 111 -17.06 0.19 -14.57
C ASP A 111 -16.35 -0.60 -13.46
N GLU A 112 -15.35 -1.42 -13.82
CA GLU A 112 -14.53 -2.13 -12.83
C GLU A 112 -13.72 -1.17 -11.95
N LYS A 113 -13.09 -0.14 -12.54
CA LYS A 113 -12.39 0.90 -11.76
C LYS A 113 -13.36 1.67 -10.85
N SER A 114 -14.52 2.04 -11.38
CA SER A 114 -15.56 2.73 -10.59
C SER A 114 -16.04 1.88 -9.42
N ALA A 115 -16.16 0.57 -9.59
CA ALA A 115 -16.53 -0.36 -8.52
C ALA A 115 -15.42 -0.50 -7.45
N ILE A 116 -14.14 -0.43 -7.85
CA ILE A 116 -13.01 -0.39 -6.91
C ILE A 116 -13.07 0.90 -6.08
N HIS A 117 -13.30 2.04 -6.74
CA HIS A 117 -13.31 3.37 -6.11
C HIS A 117 -14.56 3.63 -5.26
N ALA A 118 -15.66 2.92 -5.50
CA ALA A 118 -16.93 3.15 -4.82
C ALA A 118 -16.86 3.00 -3.28
N ASP A 119 -15.93 2.17 -2.79
CA ASP A 119 -15.74 1.92 -1.36
C ASP A 119 -14.56 2.72 -0.77
N ILE A 120 -13.88 3.54 -1.59
CA ILE A 120 -12.68 4.27 -1.18
C ILE A 120 -13.07 5.63 -0.61
N ILE A 121 -12.61 5.87 0.61
CA ILE A 121 -12.66 7.19 1.25
C ILE A 121 -11.21 7.62 1.40
N LEU A 122 -10.83 8.68 0.69
CA LEU A 122 -9.49 9.25 0.81
C LEU A 122 -9.39 10.11 2.07
N PRO A 123 -8.22 10.11 2.73
CA PRO A 123 -8.02 10.93 3.90
C PRO A 123 -7.99 12.41 3.51
N GLU A 124 -8.14 13.30 4.48
CA GLU A 124 -7.94 14.73 4.24
C GLU A 124 -6.52 14.99 3.76
N ALA A 125 -6.39 15.82 2.71
CA ALA A 125 -5.12 16.23 2.17
C ALA A 125 -4.22 16.81 3.27
N LEU A 126 -2.95 16.45 3.23
CA LEU A 126 -1.95 16.89 4.19
C LEU A 126 -0.79 17.49 3.41
N GLU A 127 -0.54 18.78 3.60
CA GLU A 127 0.73 19.39 3.23
C GLU A 127 1.67 19.21 4.42
N TRP A 128 2.81 18.55 4.21
CA TRP A 128 3.80 18.28 5.25
C TRP A 128 5.22 18.19 4.65
N ASP A 129 6.23 18.33 5.49
CA ASP A 129 7.63 18.04 5.19
C ASP A 129 8.33 17.27 6.35
N GLU A 130 9.60 16.91 6.15
CA GLU A 130 10.37 16.09 7.12
C GLU A 130 10.64 16.79 8.46
N ASP A 131 10.50 18.12 8.53
CA ASP A 131 10.72 18.91 9.75
C ASP A 131 9.41 19.07 10.57
N ASP A 132 8.27 18.62 10.06
CA ASP A 132 6.97 18.71 10.73
C ASP A 132 6.81 17.70 11.88
N ASP A 133 6.02 18.09 12.89
CA ASP A 133 5.68 17.25 14.05
C ASP A 133 4.58 16.23 13.66
N LEU A 134 4.98 15.19 12.92
CA LEU A 134 4.09 14.10 12.52
C LEU A 134 3.53 13.32 13.70
N GLU A 135 4.21 13.28 14.85
CA GLU A 135 3.70 12.63 16.07
C GLU A 135 2.42 13.30 16.58
N SER A 136 2.29 14.62 16.39
CA SER A 136 1.07 15.35 16.73
C SER A 136 -0.11 15.04 15.79
N ILE A 137 0.18 14.65 14.55
CA ILE A 137 -0.80 14.30 13.52
C ILE A 137 -1.23 12.84 13.66
N PHE A 138 -0.29 11.96 13.99
CA PHE A 138 -0.48 10.52 14.14
C PHE A 138 -0.09 10.04 15.55
N PRO A 139 -0.83 10.48 16.59
CA PRO A 139 -0.49 10.17 17.98
C PRO A 139 -0.57 8.68 18.33
N LYS A 140 -1.35 7.88 17.61
CA LYS A 140 -1.43 6.44 17.86
C LYS A 140 -0.21 5.75 17.27
N ILE A 141 0.23 6.12 16.07
CA ILE A 141 1.48 5.61 15.46
C ILE A 141 2.67 5.96 16.36
N ALA A 142 2.79 7.21 16.80
CA ALA A 142 3.85 7.65 17.71
C ALA A 142 3.79 6.94 19.09
N GLY A 143 2.63 6.40 19.45
CA GLY A 143 2.42 5.68 20.71
C GLY A 143 2.86 4.22 20.71
N ILE A 144 3.26 3.66 19.56
CA ILE A 144 3.70 2.26 19.47
C ILE A 144 5.00 2.10 20.27
N LYS A 145 5.11 1.00 21.01
CA LYS A 145 6.31 0.66 21.80
C LYS A 145 6.87 -0.66 21.27
N PRO A 146 8.12 -0.69 20.78
CA PRO A 146 8.80 -1.94 20.48
C PRO A 146 8.89 -2.81 21.74
N GLU A 147 8.71 -4.12 21.59
CA GLU A 147 8.91 -5.11 22.68
C GLU A 147 10.40 -5.33 23.03
#